data_AF-A0A1I2RKH6-F1
#
_entry.id   AF-A0A1I2RKH6-F1
#
_cell.length_a   1.000
_cell.length_b   1.000
_cell.length_c   1.000
_cell.angle_alpha   90.00
_cell.angle_beta   90.00
_cell.angle_gamma   90.00
#
_symmetry.space_group_name_H-M   'P 1'
#
loop_
_entity.id
_entity.type
_entity.pdbx_description
1 polymer ?
#
loop_
_entity_poly.entity_id
_entity_poly.type
_entity_poly.pdbx_seq_one_letter_code
_entity_poly.pdbx_strand_id
1 'polypeptide(L)'
;MRYGSALFLSMLGASIATACLAQTPSKAAGNTGSPASMSVADRKQILQVSGFDLSADLRNATRYCGDKEMVAKVGIGRRDINHDGKEEFFVLSQNDCADGNGKLHAAIVSFDPKTKLYQSMLDVDGQPKIGPQTGTAWPQIDVTDGDKITAFVFVANDSRYLPLSEIQYRENVALARVPDKTAPGQLPTAGWAKPWSVGNLTPGQIAQIFTAAGYKRGTRGWGDCDGASGVRIPGEDEIGNGSPIMDMNGDGNPEVIVNEICEGDNSGGKFTILTPVSGGWRVIGEGQDKPFFLKTHSRAGWLDYEQGGPGFCHEHDRNDGQGYRRIGQIEDTPGACSWR
;
A
#
# COMPACT_ATOMS: atom_id res chain seq x y z
N MET A 1 -82.04 -15.07 -58.71
CA MET A 1 -81.49 -13.79 -58.21
C MET A 1 -80.22 -14.12 -57.44
N ARG A 2 -79.10 -13.41 -57.49
CA ARG A 2 -78.50 -12.40 -58.38
C ARG A 2 -77.19 -12.03 -57.64
N TYR A 3 -76.07 -11.92 -58.36
CA TYR A 3 -74.82 -11.23 -57.98
C TYR A 3 -74.03 -11.80 -56.78
N GLY A 4 -72.71 -11.98 -56.81
CA GLY A 4 -71.66 -11.23 -57.51
C GLY A 4 -71.00 -10.26 -56.54
N SER A 5 -69.67 -10.32 -56.37
CA SER A 5 -68.78 -9.15 -56.29
C SER A 5 -67.36 -9.57 -55.94
N ALA A 6 -66.44 -9.21 -56.84
CA ALA A 6 -65.04 -9.04 -56.57
C ALA A 6 -64.82 -7.78 -55.71
N LEU A 7 -63.81 -7.80 -54.84
CA LEU A 7 -63.18 -6.59 -54.34
C LEU A 7 -61.68 -6.69 -54.54
N PHE A 8 -61.18 -5.82 -55.42
CA PHE A 8 -59.80 -5.36 -55.47
C PHE A 8 -59.46 -4.65 -54.16
N LEU A 9 -58.32 -4.98 -53.53
CA LEU A 9 -57.65 -4.07 -52.61
C LEU A 9 -56.23 -3.82 -53.10
N SER A 10 -56.03 -2.56 -53.49
CA SER A 10 -54.76 -1.91 -53.81
C SER A 10 -53.82 -1.96 -52.61
N MET A 11 -52.63 -2.55 -52.76
CA MET A 11 -51.52 -2.31 -51.84
C MET A 11 -50.74 -1.08 -52.34
N LEU A 12 -50.94 0.04 -51.66
CA LEU A 12 -50.03 1.18 -51.72
C LEU A 12 -48.68 0.77 -51.11
N GLY A 13 -47.61 1.04 -51.84
CA GLY A 13 -46.25 0.98 -51.35
C GLY A 13 -45.98 2.05 -50.31
N ALA A 14 -45.38 1.66 -49.20
CA ALA A 14 -44.64 2.54 -48.31
C ALA A 14 -43.19 2.06 -48.29
N SER A 15 -42.34 2.71 -49.09
CA SER A 15 -40.89 2.57 -48.99
C SER A 15 -40.45 3.19 -47.67
N ILE A 16 -40.12 2.35 -46.69
CA ILE A 16 -39.40 2.78 -45.49
C ILE A 16 -37.95 3.01 -45.92
N ALA A 17 -37.57 4.28 -46.05
CA ALA A 17 -36.17 4.65 -46.21
C ALA A 17 -35.43 4.30 -44.91
N THR A 18 -34.69 3.19 -44.95
CA THR A 18 -33.70 2.87 -43.91
C THR A 18 -32.58 3.90 -44.00
N ALA A 19 -32.63 4.91 -43.13
CA ALA A 19 -31.51 5.79 -42.92
C ALA A 19 -30.40 4.97 -42.25
N CYS A 20 -29.46 4.46 -43.05
CA CYS A 20 -28.14 4.05 -42.55
C CYS A 20 -27.47 5.30 -41.98
N LEU A 21 -27.59 5.50 -40.67
CA LEU A 21 -26.65 6.33 -39.93
C LEU A 21 -25.29 5.65 -40.08
N ALA A 22 -24.47 6.18 -40.99
CA ALA A 22 -23.06 5.84 -41.07
C ALA A 22 -22.46 6.18 -39.70
N GLN A 23 -22.21 5.14 -38.89
CA GLN A 23 -21.38 5.28 -37.70
C GLN A 23 -20.03 5.74 -38.18
N THR A 24 -19.65 6.96 -37.81
CA THR A 24 -18.28 7.45 -37.97
C THR A 24 -17.36 6.41 -37.32
N PRO A 25 -16.28 5.99 -38.02
CA PRO A 25 -15.34 5.03 -37.44
C PRO A 25 -14.83 5.60 -36.12
N SER A 26 -14.86 4.78 -35.06
CA SER A 26 -14.32 5.20 -33.77
C SER A 26 -12.86 5.60 -33.97
N LYS A 27 -12.57 6.86 -33.70
CA LYS A 27 -11.21 7.40 -33.78
C LYS A 27 -10.36 6.62 -32.77
N ALA A 28 -9.15 6.22 -33.17
CA ALA A 28 -8.26 5.35 -32.39
C ALA A 28 -8.22 5.76 -30.91
N ALA A 29 -8.31 4.76 -30.03
CA ALA A 29 -8.21 4.93 -28.58
C ALA A 29 -7.00 5.80 -28.26
N GLY A 30 -7.19 6.80 -27.39
CA GLY A 30 -6.12 7.69 -26.93
C GLY A 30 -4.98 6.94 -26.22
N ASN A 31 -4.01 7.69 -25.71
CA ASN A 31 -2.74 7.21 -25.17
C ASN A 31 -2.81 6.30 -23.91
N THR A 32 -3.93 5.65 -23.61
CA THR A 32 -4.06 4.72 -22.47
C THR A 32 -3.74 3.27 -22.80
N GLY A 33 -3.39 2.97 -24.06
CA GLY A 33 -3.04 1.61 -24.48
C GLY A 33 -4.12 0.57 -24.19
N SER A 34 -5.38 0.98 -24.00
CA SER A 34 -6.46 0.09 -23.57
C SER A 34 -6.89 -0.85 -24.70
N PRO A 35 -7.33 -2.09 -24.39
CA PRO A 35 -7.86 -3.00 -25.39
C PRO A 35 -9.02 -2.35 -26.16
N ALA A 36 -9.03 -2.47 -27.50
CA ALA A 36 -10.03 -1.81 -28.35
C ALA A 36 -11.48 -2.24 -28.06
N SER A 37 -11.67 -3.42 -27.46
CA SER A 37 -12.97 -3.96 -27.06
C SER A 37 -13.45 -3.52 -25.67
N MET A 38 -12.62 -2.80 -24.91
CA MET A 38 -12.95 -2.37 -23.55
C MET A 38 -13.94 -1.21 -23.57
N SER A 39 -15.02 -1.30 -22.78
CA SER A 39 -15.98 -0.21 -22.68
C SER A 39 -15.36 0.99 -21.97
N VAL A 40 -15.88 2.20 -22.24
CA VAL A 40 -15.43 3.42 -21.54
C VAL A 40 -15.69 3.32 -20.03
N ALA A 41 -16.80 2.69 -19.64
CA ALA A 41 -17.15 2.50 -18.22
C ALA A 41 -16.14 1.60 -17.51
N ASP A 42 -15.79 0.46 -18.12
CA ASP A 42 -14.77 -0.46 -17.59
C ASP A 42 -13.41 0.23 -17.50
N ARG A 43 -12.99 0.90 -18.57
CA ARG A 43 -11.73 1.64 -18.61
C ARG A 43 -11.65 2.69 -17.50
N LYS A 44 -12.73 3.47 -17.30
CA LYS A 44 -12.79 4.47 -16.23
C LYS A 44 -12.63 3.80 -14.87
N GLN A 45 -13.36 2.73 -14.62
CA GLN A 45 -13.34 2.06 -13.31
C GLN A 45 -11.99 1.39 -13.02
N ILE A 46 -11.38 0.73 -14.01
CA ILE A 46 -10.03 0.12 -13.91
C ILE A 46 -8.98 1.19 -13.60
N LEU A 47 -9.01 2.33 -14.29
CA LEU A 47 -8.10 3.45 -14.01
C LEU A 47 -8.30 3.98 -12.59
N GLN A 48 -9.56 4.20 -12.17
CA GLN A 48 -9.88 4.75 -10.86
C GLN A 48 -9.41 3.87 -9.71
N VAL A 49 -9.59 2.54 -9.80
CA VAL A 49 -9.09 1.63 -8.75
C VAL A 49 -7.58 1.45 -8.79
N SER A 50 -6.91 1.89 -9.85
CA SER A 50 -5.44 1.91 -9.99
C SER A 50 -4.84 3.28 -9.66
N GLY A 51 -5.60 4.20 -9.03
CA GLY A 51 -5.10 5.52 -8.66
C GLY A 51 -5.02 6.55 -9.79
N PHE A 52 -5.70 6.32 -10.92
CA PHE A 52 -5.77 7.26 -12.04
C PHE A 52 -7.20 7.71 -12.31
N ASP A 53 -7.35 8.93 -12.78
CA ASP A 53 -8.59 9.42 -13.37
C ASP A 53 -8.57 9.29 -14.90
N LEU A 54 -9.74 9.47 -15.50
CA LEU A 54 -9.90 9.56 -16.94
C LEU A 54 -10.29 11.01 -17.28
N SER A 55 -9.52 11.64 -18.16
CA SER A 55 -9.75 13.03 -18.59
C SER A 55 -11.17 13.22 -19.13
N ALA A 56 -11.68 14.46 -19.08
CA ALA A 56 -13.05 14.78 -19.52
C ALA A 56 -13.35 14.40 -20.98
N ASP A 57 -12.33 14.41 -21.85
CA ASP A 57 -12.44 13.99 -23.25
C ASP A 57 -12.34 12.46 -23.44
N LEU A 58 -12.15 11.72 -22.35
CA LEU A 58 -12.04 10.27 -22.26
C LEU A 58 -10.82 9.68 -23.00
N ARG A 59 -9.79 10.50 -23.25
CA ARG A 59 -8.62 10.11 -24.05
C ARG A 59 -7.41 9.77 -23.23
N ASN A 60 -7.21 10.44 -22.10
CA ASN A 60 -5.99 10.37 -21.33
C ASN A 60 -6.27 9.89 -19.91
N ALA A 61 -5.40 9.06 -19.37
CA ALA A 61 -5.36 8.85 -17.94
C ALA A 61 -4.71 10.07 -17.29
N THR A 62 -5.22 10.50 -16.14
CA THR A 62 -4.64 11.57 -15.35
C THR A 62 -4.39 11.11 -13.92
N ARG A 63 -3.51 11.78 -13.20
CA ARG A 63 -3.31 11.60 -11.75
C ARG A 63 -2.91 12.93 -11.14
N TYR A 64 -3.11 13.07 -9.84
CA TYR A 64 -2.61 14.22 -9.10
C TYR A 64 -1.21 13.93 -8.57
N CYS A 65 -0.30 14.89 -8.75
CA CYS A 65 1.01 14.93 -8.11
C CYS A 65 1.02 16.16 -7.19
N GLY A 66 0.65 15.98 -5.94
CA GLY A 66 0.31 17.10 -5.05
C GLY A 66 -0.99 17.78 -5.51
N ASP A 67 -0.95 19.10 -5.72
CA ASP A 67 -2.08 19.92 -6.18
C ASP A 67 -2.22 19.96 -7.71
N LYS A 68 -1.30 19.32 -8.44
CA LYS A 68 -1.22 19.39 -9.90
C LYS A 68 -1.74 18.13 -10.57
N GLU A 69 -2.77 18.27 -11.40
CA GLU A 69 -3.21 17.22 -12.31
C GLU A 69 -2.21 17.06 -13.46
N MET A 70 -1.80 15.82 -13.71
CA MET A 70 -0.81 15.44 -14.72
C MET A 70 -1.39 14.36 -15.63
N VAL A 71 -1.10 14.44 -16.92
CA VAL A 71 -1.42 13.36 -17.87
C VAL A 71 -0.44 12.20 -17.65
N ALA A 72 -0.98 11.05 -17.29
CA ALA A 72 -0.20 9.83 -17.07
C ALA A 72 -0.12 8.99 -18.35
N LYS A 73 1.08 8.45 -18.64
CA LYS A 73 1.27 7.48 -19.71
C LYS A 73 0.96 6.09 -19.18
N VAL A 74 -0.30 5.69 -19.35
CA VAL A 74 -0.80 4.41 -18.85
C VAL A 74 -0.91 3.40 -19.99
N GLY A 75 -0.51 2.15 -19.74
CA GLY A 75 -0.85 1.00 -20.56
C GLY A 75 -1.74 0.04 -19.78
N ILE A 76 -2.78 -0.51 -20.42
CA ILE A 76 -3.67 -1.51 -19.82
C ILE A 76 -3.55 -2.83 -20.59
N GLY A 77 -2.94 -3.84 -19.96
CA GLY A 77 -2.91 -5.21 -20.43
C GLY A 77 -4.00 -6.06 -19.78
N ARG A 78 -4.23 -7.26 -20.31
CA ARG A 78 -5.11 -8.26 -19.69
C ARG A 78 -4.46 -9.64 -19.76
N ARG A 79 -4.62 -10.42 -18.70
CA ARG A 79 -4.15 -11.80 -18.61
C ARG A 79 -4.88 -12.49 -17.47
N ASP A 80 -5.36 -13.70 -17.73
CA ASP A 80 -5.77 -14.62 -16.67
C ASP A 80 -4.50 -15.17 -16.00
N ILE A 81 -4.20 -14.65 -14.81
CA ILE A 81 -3.00 -15.01 -14.02
C ILE A 81 -3.31 -15.99 -12.90
N ASN A 82 -4.45 -16.65 -12.91
CA ASN A 82 -4.67 -17.78 -12.01
C ASN A 82 -5.34 -18.94 -12.74
N HIS A 83 -5.49 -18.87 -14.07
CA HIS A 83 -6.17 -19.83 -14.93
C HIS A 83 -7.60 -20.17 -14.46
N ASP A 84 -8.32 -19.24 -13.84
CA ASP A 84 -9.71 -19.45 -13.40
C ASP A 84 -10.74 -19.12 -14.49
N GLY A 85 -10.27 -18.71 -15.68
CA GLY A 85 -11.10 -18.32 -16.82
C GLY A 85 -11.57 -16.87 -16.78
N LYS A 86 -11.12 -16.07 -15.80
CA LYS A 86 -11.34 -14.63 -15.72
C LYS A 86 -10.03 -13.91 -15.97
N GLU A 87 -10.12 -12.77 -16.66
CA GLU A 87 -8.93 -11.95 -16.93
C GLU A 87 -8.72 -10.95 -15.80
N GLU A 88 -7.48 -10.82 -15.34
CA GLU A 88 -7.01 -9.66 -14.58
C GLU A 88 -6.46 -8.60 -15.54
N PHE A 89 -6.56 -7.34 -15.11
CA PHE A 89 -6.05 -6.18 -15.83
C PHE A 89 -4.76 -5.69 -15.21
N PHE A 90 -3.76 -5.45 -16.06
CA PHE A 90 -2.45 -4.94 -15.67
C PHE A 90 -2.38 -3.49 -16.07
N VAL A 91 -2.31 -2.59 -15.09
CA VAL A 91 -2.21 -1.14 -15.32
C VAL A 91 -0.78 -0.74 -15.01
N LEU A 92 -0.05 -0.29 -16.03
CA LEU A 92 1.34 0.12 -15.92
C LEU A 92 1.47 1.60 -16.30
N SER A 93 2.17 2.39 -15.49
CA SER A 93 2.46 3.80 -15.77
C SER A 93 3.87 4.14 -15.36
N GLN A 94 4.51 5.08 -16.06
CA GLN A 94 5.65 5.79 -15.47
C GLN A 94 5.13 6.75 -14.40
N ASN A 95 5.72 6.72 -13.21
CA ASN A 95 5.43 7.63 -12.12
C ASN A 95 6.23 8.92 -12.33
N ASP A 96 5.65 9.80 -13.14
CA ASP A 96 6.22 11.10 -13.50
C ASP A 96 6.00 12.18 -12.43
N CYS A 97 5.48 11.82 -11.24
CA CYS A 97 5.43 12.74 -10.12
C CYS A 97 6.84 13.01 -9.56
N ALA A 98 7.03 14.17 -8.93
CA ALA A 98 8.34 14.61 -8.44
C ALA A 98 8.94 13.67 -7.37
N ASP A 99 8.09 13.05 -6.56
CA ASP A 99 8.39 12.00 -5.59
C ASP A 99 8.57 10.61 -6.22
N GLY A 100 7.87 10.35 -7.31
CA GLY A 100 7.92 9.10 -8.07
C GLY A 100 9.26 8.80 -8.72
N ASN A 101 10.11 9.81 -8.96
CA ASN A 101 11.44 9.67 -9.56
C ASN A 101 11.47 8.84 -10.87
N GLY A 102 10.37 8.81 -11.63
CA GLY A 102 10.25 8.04 -12.87
C GLY A 102 10.11 6.53 -12.66
N LYS A 103 9.85 6.06 -11.44
CA LYS A 103 9.60 4.64 -11.14
C LYS A 103 8.42 4.11 -11.94
N LEU A 104 8.44 2.82 -12.26
CA LEU A 104 7.23 2.18 -12.79
C LEU A 104 6.21 2.08 -11.66
N HIS A 105 4.98 2.50 -11.92
CA HIS A 105 3.82 2.19 -11.10
C HIS A 105 3.06 1.04 -11.75
N ALA A 106 2.70 0.03 -10.97
CA ALA A 106 2.04 -1.17 -11.44
C ALA A 106 0.86 -1.54 -10.55
N ALA A 107 -0.30 -1.71 -11.16
CA ALA A 107 -1.48 -2.26 -10.51
C ALA A 107 -2.01 -3.51 -11.22
N ILE A 108 -2.56 -4.44 -10.44
CA ILE A 108 -3.32 -5.61 -10.92
C ILE A 108 -4.73 -5.46 -10.43
N VAL A 109 -5.68 -5.54 -11.34
CA VAL A 109 -7.10 -5.28 -11.07
C VAL A 109 -7.92 -6.49 -11.49
N SER A 110 -8.82 -6.96 -10.63
CA SER A 110 -9.81 -7.99 -11.01
C SER A 110 -11.23 -7.43 -10.99
N PHE A 111 -12.10 -8.09 -11.74
CA PHE A 111 -13.54 -7.82 -11.72
C PHE A 111 -14.23 -8.76 -10.72
N ASP A 112 -14.90 -8.21 -9.72
CA ASP A 112 -15.72 -9.00 -8.81
C ASP A 112 -17.14 -9.18 -9.38
N PRO A 113 -17.52 -10.41 -9.76
CA PRO A 113 -18.83 -10.67 -10.35
C PRO A 113 -20.00 -10.48 -9.40
N LYS A 114 -19.77 -10.46 -8.08
CA LYS A 114 -20.81 -10.25 -7.06
C LYS A 114 -21.16 -8.78 -6.92
N THR A 115 -20.16 -7.92 -6.74
CA THR A 115 -20.36 -6.47 -6.61
C THR A 115 -20.50 -5.77 -7.96
N LYS A 116 -20.09 -6.41 -9.06
CA LYS A 116 -19.98 -5.80 -10.40
C LYS A 116 -19.03 -4.60 -10.42
N LEU A 117 -18.01 -4.64 -9.56
CA LEU A 117 -17.00 -3.60 -9.46
C LEU A 117 -15.61 -4.19 -9.73
N TYR A 118 -14.73 -3.37 -10.29
CA TYR A 118 -13.31 -3.67 -10.31
C TYR A 118 -12.70 -3.42 -8.93
N GLN A 119 -11.69 -4.21 -8.59
CA GLN A 119 -10.97 -4.11 -7.32
C GLN A 119 -9.47 -4.20 -7.60
N SER A 120 -8.69 -3.32 -6.95
CA SER A 120 -7.24 -3.43 -6.97
C SER A 120 -6.80 -4.60 -6.10
N MET A 121 -6.03 -5.50 -6.70
CA MET A 121 -5.44 -6.67 -6.05
C MET A 121 -3.98 -6.43 -5.70
N LEU A 122 -3.28 -5.60 -6.46
CA LEU A 122 -1.90 -5.20 -6.22
C LEU A 122 -1.80 -3.75 -6.68
N ASP A 123 -1.15 -2.91 -5.90
CA ASP A 123 -0.86 -1.51 -6.22
C ASP A 123 0.50 -1.18 -5.62
N VAL A 124 1.51 -1.02 -6.49
CA VAL A 124 2.91 -0.92 -6.09
C VAL A 124 3.70 -0.04 -7.04
N ASP A 125 4.77 0.55 -6.52
CA ASP A 125 5.87 1.03 -7.34
C ASP A 125 6.91 -0.09 -7.54
N GLY A 126 7.41 -0.21 -8.76
CA GLY A 126 8.38 -1.20 -9.19
C GLY A 126 7.91 -2.05 -10.38
N GLN A 127 8.83 -2.87 -10.89
CA GLN A 127 8.57 -3.79 -11.99
C GLN A 127 8.08 -5.14 -11.46
N PRO A 128 6.81 -5.53 -11.70
CA PRO A 128 6.31 -6.83 -11.29
C PRO A 128 6.83 -7.94 -12.22
N LYS A 129 7.24 -9.04 -11.61
CA LYS A 129 7.60 -10.30 -12.26
C LYS A 129 6.69 -11.38 -11.70
N ILE A 130 5.79 -11.86 -12.55
CA ILE A 130 4.85 -12.92 -12.21
C ILE A 130 5.61 -14.24 -12.17
N GLY A 131 5.53 -14.93 -11.03
CA GLY A 131 6.15 -16.23 -10.82
C GLY A 131 5.51 -17.35 -11.63
N PRO A 132 6.06 -18.58 -11.54
CA PRO A 132 5.47 -19.75 -12.17
C PRO A 132 4.05 -20.00 -11.66
N GLN A 133 3.20 -20.48 -12.56
CA GLN A 133 1.79 -20.78 -12.32
C GLN A 133 1.60 -22.28 -12.27
N THR A 134 0.88 -22.76 -11.25
CA THR A 134 0.55 -24.18 -11.12
C THR A 134 -0.95 -24.35 -10.87
N GLY A 135 -1.65 -24.94 -11.84
CA GLY A 135 -3.11 -25.13 -11.75
C GLY A 135 -3.84 -23.80 -11.69
N THR A 136 -4.78 -23.69 -10.75
CA THR A 136 -5.59 -22.47 -10.53
C THR A 136 -5.12 -21.61 -9.35
N ALA A 137 -3.89 -21.83 -8.88
CA ALA A 137 -3.35 -21.09 -7.75
C ALA A 137 -2.82 -19.72 -8.21
N TRP A 138 -3.09 -18.69 -7.41
CA TRP A 138 -2.50 -17.38 -7.62
C TRP A 138 -0.96 -17.47 -7.50
N PRO A 139 -0.20 -16.99 -8.49
CA PRO A 139 1.26 -17.02 -8.47
C PRO A 139 1.79 -16.04 -7.43
N GLN A 140 3.01 -16.29 -6.92
CA GLN A 140 3.79 -15.22 -6.30
C GLN A 140 4.16 -14.16 -7.34
N ILE A 141 4.25 -12.90 -6.91
CA ILE A 141 4.70 -11.78 -7.74
C ILE A 141 5.89 -11.13 -7.06
N ASP A 142 7.03 -11.08 -7.74
CA ASP A 142 8.20 -10.35 -7.24
C ASP A 142 8.20 -8.96 -7.86
N VAL A 143 8.24 -7.90 -7.03
CA VAL A 143 8.29 -6.52 -7.49
C VAL A 143 9.69 -5.97 -7.25
N THR A 144 10.34 -5.52 -8.32
CA THR A 144 11.68 -4.91 -8.27
C THR A 144 11.55 -3.39 -8.28
N ASP A 145 11.98 -2.72 -7.22
CA ASP A 145 12.05 -1.26 -7.10
C ASP A 145 13.49 -0.83 -6.76
N GLY A 146 14.22 -0.38 -7.78
CA GLY A 146 15.67 -0.16 -7.67
C GLY A 146 16.39 -1.47 -7.33
N ASP A 147 17.16 -1.47 -6.24
CA ASP A 147 17.87 -2.66 -5.74
C ASP A 147 17.01 -3.54 -4.81
N LYS A 148 15.78 -3.12 -4.51
CA LYS A 148 14.87 -3.84 -3.62
C LYS A 148 13.99 -4.80 -4.43
N ILE A 149 13.91 -6.05 -3.98
CA ILE A 149 12.95 -7.03 -4.48
C ILE A 149 12.00 -7.40 -3.34
N THR A 150 10.70 -7.20 -3.56
CA THR A 150 9.65 -7.56 -2.60
C THR A 150 8.79 -8.67 -3.19
N ALA A 151 8.69 -9.80 -2.50
CA ALA A 151 7.80 -10.88 -2.88
C ALA A 151 6.38 -10.61 -2.37
N PHE A 152 5.37 -10.80 -3.22
CA PHE A 152 3.96 -10.65 -2.90
C PHE A 152 3.22 -11.98 -3.11
N VAL A 153 2.34 -12.32 -2.18
CA VAL A 153 1.50 -13.51 -2.23
C VAL A 153 0.04 -13.12 -2.09
N PHE A 154 -0.83 -13.77 -2.86
CA PHE A 154 -2.25 -13.53 -2.81
C PHE A 154 -2.87 -14.08 -1.53
N VAL A 155 -3.63 -13.25 -0.80
CA VAL A 155 -4.34 -13.61 0.41
C VAL A 155 -5.83 -13.59 0.13
N ALA A 156 -6.45 -14.77 0.06
CA ALA A 156 -7.84 -14.92 -0.37
C ALA A 156 -8.86 -14.15 0.49
N ASN A 157 -8.66 -14.12 1.81
CA ASN A 157 -9.55 -13.40 2.72
C ASN A 157 -9.52 -11.88 2.50
N ASP A 158 -8.38 -11.35 2.05
CA ASP A 158 -8.18 -9.93 1.79
C ASP A 158 -8.44 -9.62 0.30
N SER A 159 -8.63 -10.64 -0.54
CA SER A 159 -8.79 -10.55 -1.99
C SER A 159 -7.71 -9.70 -2.70
N ARG A 160 -6.49 -9.71 -2.14
CA ARG A 160 -5.36 -8.92 -2.63
C ARG A 160 -4.02 -9.61 -2.39
N TYR A 161 -3.01 -9.14 -3.08
CA TYR A 161 -1.62 -9.45 -2.87
C TYR A 161 -1.07 -8.64 -1.69
N LEU A 162 -0.39 -9.34 -0.78
CA LEU A 162 0.34 -8.72 0.33
C LEU A 162 1.83 -9.07 0.24
N PRO A 163 2.72 -8.21 0.75
CA PRO A 163 4.12 -8.56 0.95
C PRO A 163 4.23 -9.86 1.75
N LEU A 164 5.07 -10.79 1.30
CA LEU A 164 5.30 -12.06 1.97
C LEU A 164 5.81 -11.85 3.41
N SER A 165 6.62 -10.82 3.62
CA SER A 165 7.11 -10.42 4.95
C SER A 165 5.98 -10.03 5.89
N GLU A 166 4.92 -9.39 5.39
CA GLU A 166 3.75 -9.03 6.18
C GLU A 166 2.95 -10.28 6.60
N ILE A 167 2.78 -11.23 5.68
CA ILE A 167 2.09 -12.50 5.95
C ILE A 167 2.84 -13.28 7.03
N GLN A 168 4.15 -13.46 6.86
CA GLN A 168 5.01 -14.15 7.82
C GLN A 168 5.00 -13.46 9.18
N TYR A 169 5.04 -12.14 9.19
CA TYR A 169 4.93 -11.36 10.41
C TYR A 169 3.59 -11.59 11.14
N ARG A 170 2.44 -11.53 10.43
CA ARG A 170 1.12 -11.80 11.00
C ARG A 170 1.05 -13.19 11.64
N GLU A 171 1.60 -14.20 10.98
CA GLU A 171 1.69 -15.57 11.51
C GLU A 171 2.57 -15.65 12.76
N ASN A 172 3.74 -15.01 12.74
CA ASN A 172 4.67 -15.02 13.86
C ASN A 172 4.13 -14.26 15.09
N VAL A 173 3.40 -13.16 14.89
CA VAL A 173 2.71 -12.43 15.97
C VAL A 173 1.67 -13.33 16.67
N ALA A 174 0.89 -14.10 15.91
CA ALA A 174 -0.11 -15.01 16.48
C ALA A 174 0.54 -16.07 17.41
N LEU A 175 1.74 -16.50 17.07
CA LEU A 175 2.54 -17.49 17.80
C LEU A 175 3.43 -16.89 18.90
N ALA A 176 3.65 -15.57 18.91
CA ALA A 176 4.50 -14.87 19.86
C ALA A 176 3.90 -14.95 21.27
N ARG A 177 4.39 -15.90 22.09
CA ARG A 177 3.88 -16.16 23.45
C ARG A 177 4.93 -16.00 24.53
N VAL A 178 6.16 -16.41 24.24
CA VAL A 178 7.26 -16.43 25.20
C VAL A 178 8.42 -15.64 24.60
N PRO A 179 8.88 -14.57 25.26
CA PRO A 179 10.07 -13.84 24.83
C PRO A 179 11.30 -14.73 24.72
N ASP A 180 12.09 -14.52 23.67
CA ASP A 180 13.44 -15.06 23.61
C ASP A 180 14.28 -14.49 24.76
N LYS A 181 15.20 -15.31 25.27
CA LYS A 181 16.14 -14.88 26.32
C LYS A 181 17.40 -14.36 25.67
N THR A 182 17.78 -13.12 25.98
CA THR A 182 19.08 -12.58 25.63
C THR A 182 20.08 -12.93 26.73
N ALA A 183 21.20 -13.55 26.38
CA ALA A 183 22.24 -13.84 27.36
C ALA A 183 22.86 -12.53 27.89
N PRO A 184 23.29 -12.49 29.16
CA PRO A 184 24.04 -11.34 29.67
C PRO A 184 25.25 -11.02 28.79
N GLY A 185 25.45 -9.75 28.44
CA GLY A 185 26.54 -9.32 27.57
C GLY A 185 26.22 -9.35 26.06
N GLN A 186 25.10 -9.95 25.65
CA GLN A 186 24.69 -10.00 24.24
C GLN A 186 23.58 -9.00 23.94
N LEU A 187 23.54 -8.52 22.70
CA LEU A 187 22.42 -7.75 22.18
C LEU A 187 21.31 -8.72 21.73
N PRO A 188 20.02 -8.36 21.89
CA PRO A 188 18.89 -9.18 21.39
C PRO A 188 18.87 -9.33 19.87
N THR A 189 19.58 -8.44 19.17
CA THR A 189 19.71 -8.39 17.71
C THR A 189 20.91 -9.18 17.17
N ALA A 190 21.70 -9.79 18.07
CA ALA A 190 22.87 -10.57 17.68
C ALA A 190 22.45 -11.73 16.75
N GLY A 191 22.98 -11.74 15.53
CA GLY A 191 22.69 -12.78 14.53
C GLY A 191 21.40 -12.57 13.74
N TRP A 192 20.71 -11.44 13.88
CA TRP A 192 19.60 -11.11 12.99
C TRP A 192 20.09 -11.01 11.54
N ALA A 193 19.33 -11.61 10.63
CA ALA A 193 19.64 -11.56 9.21
C ALA A 193 19.47 -10.13 8.67
N LYS A 194 20.43 -9.67 7.87
CA LYS A 194 20.35 -8.42 7.10
C LYS A 194 19.92 -8.72 5.65
N PRO A 195 19.14 -7.84 4.98
CA PRO A 195 18.50 -6.65 5.55
C PRO A 195 17.46 -7.03 6.60
N TRP A 196 17.30 -6.20 7.62
CA TRP A 196 16.32 -6.44 8.66
C TRP A 196 14.91 -6.30 8.09
N SER A 197 14.02 -7.21 8.46
CA SER A 197 12.65 -7.22 8.00
C SER A 197 11.75 -7.83 9.07
N VAL A 198 10.54 -7.27 9.21
CA VAL A 198 9.52 -7.79 10.14
C VAL A 198 9.17 -9.26 9.87
N GLY A 199 9.22 -9.69 8.60
CA GLY A 199 8.92 -11.08 8.22
C GLY A 199 9.97 -12.09 8.67
N ASN A 200 11.20 -11.64 8.97
CA ASN A 200 12.28 -12.49 9.45
C ASN A 200 12.31 -12.64 10.98
N LEU A 201 11.47 -11.88 11.70
CA LEU A 201 11.43 -11.95 13.16
C LEU A 201 10.75 -13.24 13.61
N THR A 202 11.39 -13.95 14.55
CA THR A 202 10.79 -15.14 15.17
C THR A 202 9.65 -14.73 16.11
N PRO A 203 8.72 -15.66 16.44
CA PRO A 203 7.72 -15.41 17.48
C PRO A 203 8.32 -14.99 18.83
N GLY A 204 9.49 -15.52 19.20
CA GLY A 204 10.17 -15.19 20.45
C GLY A 204 10.79 -13.79 20.45
N GLN A 205 11.36 -13.35 19.32
CA GLN A 205 11.85 -11.98 19.12
C GLN A 205 10.70 -10.97 19.19
N ILE A 206 9.59 -11.23 18.51
CA ILE A 206 8.38 -10.38 18.56
C ILE A 206 7.87 -10.26 19.99
N ALA A 207 7.73 -11.37 20.71
CA ALA A 207 7.28 -11.35 22.10
C ALA A 207 8.24 -10.55 23.00
N GLN A 208 9.55 -10.65 22.76
CA GLN A 208 10.56 -9.90 23.49
C GLN A 208 10.46 -8.39 23.22
N ILE A 209 10.30 -7.98 21.96
CA ILE A 209 10.12 -6.59 21.53
C ILE A 209 8.86 -6.00 22.17
N PHE A 210 7.71 -6.68 22.04
CA PHE A 210 6.45 -6.18 22.60
C PHE A 210 6.47 -6.09 24.12
N THR A 211 7.08 -7.08 24.80
CA THR A 211 7.25 -7.02 26.26
C THR A 211 8.14 -5.83 26.66
N ALA A 212 9.19 -5.55 25.90
CA ALA A 212 10.09 -4.42 26.16
C ALA A 212 9.43 -3.05 25.91
N ALA A 213 8.51 -2.98 24.94
CA ALA A 213 7.64 -1.81 24.73
C ALA A 213 6.53 -1.67 25.80
N GLY A 214 6.47 -2.59 26.78
CA GLY A 214 5.53 -2.52 27.90
C GLY A 214 4.22 -3.27 27.69
N TYR A 215 4.02 -3.87 26.52
CA TYR A 215 2.78 -4.58 26.19
C TYR A 215 2.72 -5.97 26.80
N LYS A 216 1.49 -6.43 27.02
CA LYS A 216 1.19 -7.77 27.51
C LYS A 216 0.36 -8.53 26.49
N ARG A 217 0.48 -9.86 26.54
CA ARG A 217 -0.35 -10.75 25.74
C ARG A 217 -1.58 -11.18 26.53
N GLY A 218 -2.75 -10.74 26.09
CA GLY A 218 -4.05 -11.19 26.58
C GLY A 218 -4.58 -12.42 25.85
N THR A 219 -5.84 -12.75 26.11
CA THR A 219 -6.57 -13.83 25.41
C THR A 219 -6.81 -13.52 23.94
N ARG A 220 -6.96 -12.25 23.59
CA ARG A 220 -7.23 -11.74 22.23
C ARG A 220 -5.98 -11.43 21.40
N GLY A 221 -4.77 -11.49 22.00
CA GLY A 221 -3.52 -11.15 21.30
C GLY A 221 -2.63 -10.23 22.13
N TRP A 222 -1.74 -9.49 21.47
CA TRP A 222 -0.90 -8.47 22.08
C TRP A 222 -1.60 -7.10 22.06
N GLY A 223 -1.51 -6.37 23.17
CA GLY A 223 -1.99 -5.00 23.30
C GLY A 223 -2.74 -4.74 24.60
N ASP A 224 -2.93 -3.47 24.90
CA ASP A 224 -3.68 -3.02 26.08
C ASP A 224 -5.14 -2.67 25.72
N CYS A 225 -5.49 -2.71 24.43
CA CYS A 225 -6.84 -2.51 23.93
C CYS A 225 -7.65 -3.81 23.84
N ASP A 226 -8.98 -3.70 23.95
CA ASP A 226 -9.96 -4.80 23.92
C ASP A 226 -10.08 -5.49 22.52
N GLY A 227 -9.08 -5.44 21.65
CA GLY A 227 -9.17 -5.92 20.27
C GLY A 227 -7.89 -6.57 19.74
N ALA A 228 -8.03 -7.49 18.78
CA ALA A 228 -6.98 -8.38 18.27
C ALA A 228 -5.89 -7.73 17.40
N SER A 229 -5.85 -6.39 17.32
CA SER A 229 -5.01 -5.65 16.36
C SER A 229 -4.34 -4.41 16.96
N GLY A 230 -4.27 -4.30 18.30
CA GLY A 230 -3.71 -3.14 18.98
C GLY A 230 -2.24 -2.93 18.66
N VAL A 231 -1.37 -3.90 18.99
CA VAL A 231 0.08 -3.72 18.94
C VAL A 231 0.72 -4.41 17.75
N ARG A 232 1.62 -3.70 17.06
CA ARG A 232 2.40 -4.24 15.94
C ARG A 232 3.68 -3.45 15.72
N ILE A 233 4.69 -4.09 15.14
CA ILE A 233 5.75 -3.41 14.40
C ILE A 233 5.12 -2.98 13.05
N PRO A 234 5.15 -1.69 12.69
CA PRO A 234 4.48 -1.21 11.48
C PRO A 234 5.13 -1.72 10.19
N GLY A 235 4.42 -1.61 9.06
CA GLY A 235 4.98 -1.81 7.73
C GLY A 235 5.94 -0.67 7.34
N GLU A 236 6.74 -0.88 6.30
CA GLU A 236 7.66 0.15 5.80
C GLU A 236 6.93 1.38 5.24
N ASP A 237 5.77 1.19 4.62
CA ASP A 237 4.89 2.23 4.10
C ASP A 237 4.23 3.08 5.19
N GLU A 238 4.31 2.63 6.44
CA GLU A 238 3.73 3.27 7.61
C GLU A 238 4.75 4.04 8.44
N ILE A 239 6.02 4.05 8.03
CA ILE A 239 7.09 4.88 8.62
C ILE A 239 7.52 5.94 7.61
N GLY A 240 7.57 7.21 8.05
CA GLY A 240 8.01 8.29 7.18
C GLY A 240 9.52 8.26 6.96
N ASN A 241 9.96 8.19 5.70
CA ASN A 241 11.37 8.25 5.29
C ASN A 241 12.30 7.24 6.01
N GLY A 242 11.80 6.06 6.40
CA GLY A 242 12.56 5.07 7.15
C GLY A 242 11.98 3.67 7.08
N SER A 243 12.43 2.80 7.98
CA SER A 243 11.92 1.43 8.15
C SER A 243 11.56 1.20 9.63
N PRO A 244 10.56 0.36 9.93
CA PRO A 244 10.22 -0.04 11.30
C PRO A 244 11.36 -0.75 12.03
N ILE A 245 12.32 -1.32 11.29
CA ILE A 245 13.52 -1.95 11.82
C ILE A 245 14.72 -1.39 11.06
N MET A 246 15.46 -0.49 11.70
CA MET A 246 16.62 0.16 11.09
C MET A 246 17.64 0.61 12.13
N ASP A 247 18.88 0.74 11.70
CA ASP A 247 19.95 1.32 12.52
C ASP A 247 19.82 2.84 12.47
N MET A 248 19.37 3.43 13.57
CA MET A 248 19.11 4.87 13.67
C MET A 248 20.33 5.68 14.08
N ASN A 249 21.40 5.03 14.58
CA ASN A 249 22.56 5.69 15.18
C ASN A 249 23.91 5.35 14.50
N GLY A 250 23.91 4.39 13.57
CA GLY A 250 25.07 3.92 12.83
C GLY A 250 25.95 2.89 13.55
N ASP A 251 25.48 2.29 14.64
CA ASP A 251 26.27 1.33 15.45
C ASP A 251 26.26 -0.10 14.91
N GLY A 252 25.51 -0.35 13.83
CA GLY A 252 25.39 -1.62 13.14
C GLY A 252 24.28 -2.54 13.66
N ASN A 253 23.53 -2.12 14.69
CA ASN A 253 22.39 -2.83 15.26
C ASN A 253 21.08 -2.06 15.00
N PRO A 254 19.96 -2.76 14.77
CA PRO A 254 18.71 -2.09 14.47
C PRO A 254 17.94 -1.69 15.75
N GLU A 255 17.44 -0.47 15.75
CA GLU A 255 16.28 -0.08 16.53
C GLU A 255 15.00 -0.69 15.95
N VAL A 256 13.97 -0.81 16.80
CA VAL A 256 12.64 -1.28 16.42
C VAL A 256 11.58 -0.29 16.86
N ILE A 257 10.66 0.02 15.95
CA ILE A 257 9.48 0.84 16.21
C ILE A 257 8.30 -0.10 16.47
N VAL A 258 7.55 0.14 17.54
CA VAL A 258 6.33 -0.59 17.88
C VAL A 258 5.19 0.41 17.94
N ASN A 259 4.12 0.14 17.22
CA ASN A 259 2.90 0.94 17.23
C ASN A 259 1.79 0.24 18.01
N GLU A 260 0.94 1.03 18.66
CA GLU A 260 -0.35 0.61 19.16
C GLU A 260 -1.45 1.47 18.53
N ILE A 261 -2.40 0.85 17.83
CA ILE A 261 -3.55 1.51 17.22
C ILE A 261 -4.82 0.82 17.72
N CYS A 262 -5.65 1.56 18.44
CA CYS A 262 -6.90 1.05 19.00
C CYS A 262 -8.10 1.43 18.13
N GLU A 263 -9.11 0.57 18.10
CA GLU A 263 -10.32 0.84 17.34
C GLU A 263 -11.00 2.12 17.85
N GLY A 264 -11.32 3.04 16.93
CA GLY A 264 -11.88 4.36 17.25
C GLY A 264 -10.85 5.43 17.62
N ASP A 265 -9.55 5.11 17.57
CA ASP A 265 -8.50 6.11 17.74
C ASP A 265 -8.36 6.98 16.47
N ASN A 266 -8.68 8.26 16.61
CA ASN A 266 -8.55 9.25 15.54
C ASN A 266 -7.16 9.93 15.54
N SER A 267 -6.26 9.56 16.45
CA SER A 267 -4.94 10.19 16.63
C SER A 267 -3.80 9.48 15.89
N GLY A 268 -4.10 8.41 15.13
CA GLY A 268 -3.09 7.63 14.40
C GLY A 268 -2.38 6.57 15.25
N GLY A 269 -2.68 6.48 16.54
CA GLY A 269 -2.09 5.53 17.47
C GLY A 269 -0.94 6.10 18.28
N LYS A 270 -0.22 5.23 18.99
CA LYS A 270 1.02 5.54 19.71
C LYS A 270 2.17 4.76 19.11
N PHE A 271 3.38 5.30 19.18
CA PHE A 271 4.58 4.54 18.86
C PHE A 271 5.60 4.57 20.00
N THR A 272 6.41 3.52 20.06
CA THR A 272 7.54 3.36 20.98
C THR A 272 8.76 2.94 20.17
N ILE A 273 9.90 3.59 20.39
CA ILE A 273 11.19 3.28 19.77
C ILE A 273 12.05 2.54 20.79
N LEU A 274 12.50 1.35 20.42
CA LEU A 274 13.36 0.48 21.22
C LEU A 274 14.76 0.42 20.62
N THR A 275 15.78 0.58 21.46
CA THR A 275 17.19 0.31 21.10
C THR A 275 17.66 -0.99 21.75
N PRO A 276 18.45 -1.83 21.05
CA PRO A 276 19.03 -3.01 21.65
C PRO A 276 20.13 -2.61 22.64
N VAL A 277 20.11 -3.22 23.81
CA VAL A 277 21.16 -3.07 24.84
C VAL A 277 21.63 -4.44 25.30
N SER A 278 22.77 -4.47 25.99
CA SER A 278 23.26 -5.72 26.58
C SER A 278 22.20 -6.33 27.51
N GLY A 279 21.76 -7.54 27.19
CA GLY A 279 20.75 -8.28 27.95
C GLY A 279 19.29 -7.98 27.59
N GLY A 280 19.00 -7.10 26.62
CA GLY A 280 17.62 -6.84 26.23
C GLY A 280 17.41 -5.55 25.42
N TRP A 281 16.29 -4.89 25.65
CA TRP A 281 15.88 -3.69 24.94
C TRP A 281 15.66 -2.55 25.91
N ARG A 282 15.78 -1.32 25.43
CA ARG A 282 15.48 -0.11 26.18
C ARG A 282 14.63 0.84 25.34
N VAL A 283 13.57 1.37 25.94
CA VAL A 283 12.78 2.46 25.34
C VAL A 283 13.65 3.71 25.28
N ILE A 284 13.72 4.32 24.08
CA ILE A 284 14.46 5.56 23.84
C ILE A 284 13.57 6.69 23.32
N GLY A 285 12.35 6.41 22.88
CA GLY A 285 11.44 7.44 22.40
C GLY A 285 10.02 6.90 22.38
N GLU A 286 9.06 7.80 22.54
CA GLU A 286 7.63 7.50 22.49
C GLU A 286 6.91 8.71 21.88
N GLY A 287 5.82 8.47 21.17
CA GLY A 287 5.04 9.53 20.56
C GLY A 287 3.64 9.08 20.13
N GLN A 288 2.89 9.98 19.53
CA GLN A 288 1.61 9.70 18.88
C GLN A 288 1.80 9.61 17.35
N ASP A 289 0.84 8.95 16.69
CA ASP A 289 0.82 8.66 15.27
C ASP A 289 2.05 7.85 14.83
N LYS A 290 2.88 8.39 13.95
CA LYS A 290 4.09 7.75 13.42
C LYS A 290 5.26 8.72 13.32
N PRO A 291 6.50 8.24 13.46
CA PRO A 291 7.68 9.06 13.24
C PRO A 291 7.95 9.23 11.74
N PHE A 292 8.29 10.45 11.35
CA PHE A 292 8.86 10.80 10.05
C PHE A 292 10.34 11.13 10.25
N PHE A 293 11.23 10.21 9.88
CA PHE A 293 12.66 10.40 10.08
C PHE A 293 13.21 11.48 9.16
N LEU A 294 14.03 12.35 9.74
CA LEU A 294 14.65 13.46 9.05
C LEU A 294 16.05 13.07 8.60
N LYS A 295 16.59 13.78 7.60
CA LYS A 295 17.99 13.58 7.17
C LYS A 295 19.00 14.12 8.19
N THR A 296 18.55 14.94 9.14
CA THR A 296 19.39 15.52 10.17
C THR A 296 19.69 14.49 11.26
N HIS A 297 20.88 14.61 11.84
CA HIS A 297 21.32 13.74 12.91
C HIS A 297 21.75 14.57 14.13
N SER A 298 21.60 13.98 15.31
CA SER A 298 22.18 14.50 16.53
C SER A 298 23.71 14.40 16.50
N ARG A 299 24.36 15.07 17.46
CA ARG A 299 25.82 14.92 17.63
C ARG A 299 26.24 13.50 18.02
N ALA A 300 25.31 12.74 18.61
CA ALA A 300 25.50 11.35 18.98
C ALA A 300 25.22 10.38 17.83
N GLY A 301 24.92 10.88 16.62
CA GLY A 301 24.73 10.07 15.41
C GLY A 301 23.30 9.58 15.19
N TRP A 302 22.34 9.95 16.04
CA TRP A 302 20.96 9.50 15.92
C TRP A 302 20.19 10.30 14.88
N LEU A 303 19.39 9.64 14.04
CA LEU A 303 18.39 10.30 13.20
C LEU A 303 17.44 11.13 14.06
N ASP A 304 17.18 12.37 13.66
CA ASP A 304 16.05 13.11 14.21
C ASP A 304 14.74 12.60 13.60
N TYR A 305 13.62 12.81 14.28
CA TYR A 305 12.31 12.60 13.67
C TYR A 305 11.38 13.78 13.92
N GLU A 306 10.44 13.92 13.00
CA GLU A 306 9.23 14.71 13.16
C GLU A 306 8.09 13.78 13.59
N GLN A 307 7.36 14.17 14.63
CA GLN A 307 6.18 13.42 15.03
C GLN A 307 5.03 13.75 14.06
N GLY A 308 4.58 12.74 13.31
CA GLY A 308 3.50 12.90 12.34
C GLY A 308 2.14 13.19 12.97
N GLY A 309 1.17 13.47 12.10
CA GLY A 309 -0.22 13.63 12.47
C GLY A 309 -0.96 14.68 11.64
N PRO A 310 -2.28 14.80 11.82
CA PRO A 310 -3.05 15.85 11.18
C PRO A 310 -2.62 17.23 11.71
N GLY A 311 -2.35 18.15 10.80
CA GLY A 311 -1.95 19.52 11.12
C GLY A 311 -0.85 20.03 10.21
N PHE A 312 -0.30 21.20 10.56
CA PHE A 312 0.79 21.85 9.85
C PHE A 312 1.95 22.23 10.76
N CYS A 313 1.90 21.80 12.03
CA CYS A 313 2.90 22.09 13.05
C CYS A 313 3.15 20.85 13.89
N HIS A 314 4.36 20.33 13.77
CA HIS A 314 4.73 19.00 14.23
C HIS A 314 5.89 19.07 15.23
N GLU A 315 6.00 18.10 16.13
CA GLU A 315 7.10 18.08 17.10
C GLU A 315 8.39 17.62 16.44
N HIS A 316 9.51 18.29 16.75
CA HIS A 316 10.83 17.87 16.29
C HIS A 316 11.60 17.27 17.46
N ASP A 317 11.90 15.98 17.37
CA ASP A 317 12.58 15.20 18.39
C ASP A 317 13.99 14.81 17.98
N ARG A 318 14.90 14.89 18.94
CA ARG A 318 16.31 14.53 18.79
C ARG A 318 16.79 13.68 19.96
N ASN A 319 17.63 12.69 19.66
CA ASN A 319 18.29 11.85 20.66
C ASN A 319 19.79 12.15 20.75
N ASP A 320 20.23 12.79 21.84
CA ASP A 320 21.65 13.07 22.12
C ASP A 320 22.37 11.91 22.85
N GLY A 321 21.91 10.67 22.66
CA GLY A 321 22.44 9.45 23.26
C GLY A 321 21.79 9.04 24.59
N GLN A 322 20.81 9.80 25.07
CA GLN A 322 20.08 9.54 26.33
C GLN A 322 18.61 9.18 26.12
N GLY A 323 18.13 9.21 24.89
CA GLY A 323 16.71 9.13 24.52
C GLY A 323 16.26 10.39 23.78
N TYR A 324 15.22 10.24 22.96
CA TYR A 324 14.56 11.30 22.23
C TYR A 324 13.89 12.30 23.17
N ARG A 325 14.04 13.58 22.84
CA ARG A 325 13.36 14.69 23.47
C ARG A 325 13.02 15.73 22.42
N ARG A 326 11.91 16.41 22.64
CA ARG A 326 11.50 17.53 21.81
C ARG A 326 12.52 18.67 21.90
N ILE A 327 13.04 19.08 20.75
CA ILE A 327 13.98 20.20 20.61
C ILE A 327 13.36 21.40 19.90
N GLY A 328 12.18 21.24 19.30
CA GLY A 328 11.51 22.30 18.57
C GLY A 328 10.18 21.88 17.96
N GLN A 329 9.81 22.59 16.91
CA GLN A 329 8.68 22.28 16.04
C GLN A 329 9.09 22.47 14.59
N ILE A 330 8.45 21.72 13.70
CA ILE A 330 8.55 21.88 12.25
C ILE A 330 7.21 22.39 11.74
N GLU A 331 7.25 23.43 10.91
CA GLU A 331 6.07 24.00 10.28
C GLU A 331 6.05 23.67 8.78
N ASP A 332 4.94 23.09 8.33
CA ASP A 332 4.72 22.79 6.90
C ASP A 332 4.46 24.06 6.09
N THR A 333 3.90 25.07 6.77
CA THR A 333 3.63 26.39 6.19
C THR A 333 4.03 27.50 7.17
N PRO A 334 4.55 28.64 6.69
CA PRO A 334 4.99 29.73 7.57
C PRO A 334 3.89 30.18 8.55
N GLY A 335 4.19 30.15 9.84
CA GLY A 335 3.28 30.55 10.90
C GLY A 335 2.32 29.45 11.36
N ALA A 336 2.44 28.22 10.85
CA ALA A 336 1.57 27.13 11.30
C ALA A 336 1.70 26.83 12.80
N CYS A 337 2.87 27.09 13.38
CA CYS A 337 3.12 26.89 14.80
C CYS A 337 2.73 28.09 15.69
N SER A 338 2.29 29.23 15.14
CA SER A 338 2.06 30.45 15.93
C SER A 338 0.81 30.42 16.82
N TRP A 339 -0.01 29.38 16.73
CA TRP A 339 -1.29 29.25 17.45
C TRP A 339 -1.21 28.34 18.69
N ARG A 340 -0.03 27.86 19.06
CA ARG A 340 0.20 26.97 20.21
C ARG A 340 1.17 27.58 21.22
#